data_AF-A0A3D2FMY4-F1
#
_entry.id   AF-A0A3D2FMY4-F1
#
_cell.length_a   1.000
_cell.length_b   1.000
_cell.length_c   1.000
_cell.angle_alpha   90.00
_cell.angle_beta   90.00
_cell.angle_gamma   90.00
#
_symmetry.space_group_name_H-M   'P 1'
#
loop_
_entity.id
_entity.type
_entity.pdbx_description
1 polymer ?
#
loop_
_entity_poly.entity_id
_entity_poly.type
_entity_poly.pdbx_seq_one_letter_code
_entity_poly.pdbx_strand_id
1 'polypeptide(L)'
;MIKRINLIIATVYSIVLAVVEALLNWGDWQYAPLWIVDYLIVIILLLGVFVYKENQRKVLLLGWSFSSGVMYMALFINLESSSTLTRLDSNILYSIALALTVSLVGIILTMIDNQLK
;
A
#
# COMPACT_ATOMS: atom_id res chain seq x y z
N MET A 1 0.79 -3.49 22.46
CA MET A 1 1.57 -2.41 21.81
C MET A 1 1.64 -2.60 20.29
N ILE A 2 1.91 -3.82 19.81
CA ILE A 2 1.98 -4.18 18.38
C ILE A 2 0.77 -3.71 17.56
N LYS A 3 -0.45 -3.92 18.05
CA LYS A 3 -1.67 -3.40 17.40
C LYS A 3 -1.67 -1.88 17.17
N ARG A 4 -1.22 -1.09 18.15
CA ARG A 4 -1.18 0.39 18.02
C ARG A 4 -0.14 0.82 17.00
N ILE A 5 1.00 0.13 16.95
CA ILE A 5 2.06 0.39 15.96
C ILE A 5 1.53 0.13 14.54
N ASN A 6 0.89 -1.03 14.31
CA ASN A 6 0.32 -1.36 13.00
C ASN A 6 -0.73 -0.33 12.54
N LEU A 7 -1.58 0.15 13.46
CA LEU A 7 -2.55 1.21 13.18
C LEU A 7 -1.90 2.53 12.77
N ILE A 8 -0.84 2.94 13.47
CA ILE A 8 -0.09 4.16 13.14
C ILE A 8 0.57 4.00 11.77
N ILE A 9 1.23 2.86 11.52
CA ILE A 9 1.86 2.56 10.23
C ILE A 9 0.83 2.58 9.11
N ALA A 10 -0.33 1.93 9.28
CA ALA A 10 -1.41 1.94 8.30
C ALA A 10 -1.86 3.37 7.97
N THR A 11 -2.03 4.21 9.00
CA THR A 11 -2.47 5.61 8.81
C THR A 11 -1.43 6.42 8.06
N VAL A 12 -0.16 6.36 8.48
CA VAL A 12 0.94 7.08 7.83
C VAL A 12 1.12 6.59 6.39
N TYR A 13 1.13 5.28 6.17
CA TYR A 13 1.24 4.67 4.86
C TYR A 13 0.13 5.13 3.92
N SER A 14 -1.12 5.11 4.39
CA SER A 14 -2.27 5.59 3.60
C SER A 14 -2.15 7.06 3.21
N ILE A 15 -1.72 7.93 4.13
CA ILE A 15 -1.54 9.37 3.83
C ILE A 15 -0.43 9.56 2.81
N VAL A 16 0.73 8.92 3.01
CA VAL A 16 1.87 9.04 2.10
C VAL A 16 1.51 8.51 0.71
N LEU A 17 0.86 7.34 0.62
CA LEU A 17 0.47 6.75 -0.64
C LEU A 17 -0.49 7.67 -1.42
N ALA A 18 -1.53 8.20 -0.75
CA ALA A 18 -2.48 9.11 -1.39
C ALA A 18 -1.80 10.40 -1.90
N VAL A 19 -0.87 10.97 -1.12
CA VAL A 19 -0.17 12.21 -1.49
C VAL A 19 0.79 11.96 -2.65
N VAL A 20 1.59 10.89 -2.59
CA VAL A 20 2.52 10.54 -3.68
C VAL A 20 1.75 10.29 -4.97
N GLU A 21 0.65 9.55 -4.91
CA GLU A 21 -0.17 9.27 -6.09
C GLU A 21 -0.78 10.55 -6.69
N ALA A 22 -1.27 11.45 -5.84
CA ALA A 22 -1.80 12.73 -6.29
C ALA A 22 -0.71 13.61 -6.94
N LEU A 23 0.53 13.58 -6.43
CA LEU A 23 1.65 14.32 -7.01
C LEU A 23 2.11 13.72 -8.35
N LEU A 24 2.15 12.39 -8.47
CA LEU A 24 2.58 11.71 -9.69
C LEU A 24 1.61 11.92 -10.86
N ASN A 25 0.31 11.96 -10.59
CA ASN A 25 -0.72 12.16 -11.62
C ASN A 25 -1.13 13.62 -11.79
N TRP A 26 -0.48 14.56 -11.08
CA TRP A 26 -0.88 15.96 -11.10
C TRP A 26 -0.68 16.57 -12.49
N GLY A 27 -1.79 16.87 -13.18
CA GLY A 27 -1.77 17.50 -14.50
C GLY A 27 -1.79 16.53 -15.68
N ASP A 28 -1.57 15.24 -15.45
CA ASP A 28 -1.69 14.18 -16.48
C ASP A 28 -2.43 12.96 -15.92
N TRP A 29 -3.71 13.15 -15.62
CA TRP A 29 -4.59 12.09 -15.14
C TRP A 29 -4.89 11.11 -16.29
N GLN A 30 -4.11 10.03 -16.36
CA GLN A 30 -4.27 8.97 -17.35
C GLN A 30 -5.54 8.14 -17.09
N TYR A 31 -5.92 7.30 -18.06
CA TYR A 31 -7.07 6.41 -17.90
C TYR A 31 -6.90 5.53 -16.65
N ALA A 32 -8.01 5.35 -15.92
CA ALA A 32 -8.03 5.06 -14.48
C ALA A 32 -7.47 3.72 -13.93
N PRO A 33 -7.18 2.64 -14.68
CA PRO A 33 -6.95 1.33 -14.05
C PRO A 33 -5.80 1.26 -13.05
N LEU A 34 -4.76 2.07 -13.21
CA LEU A 34 -3.54 1.94 -12.42
C LEU A 34 -3.58 2.77 -11.13
N TRP A 35 -3.82 4.08 -11.23
CA TRP A 35 -3.79 4.99 -10.07
C TRP A 35 -4.98 4.83 -9.11
N ILE A 36 -6.15 4.36 -9.59
CA ILE A 36 -7.34 4.20 -8.74
C ILE A 36 -7.12 3.13 -7.66
N VAL A 37 -6.26 2.16 -7.95
CA VAL A 37 -5.99 1.01 -7.09
C VAL A 37 -5.29 1.46 -5.81
N ASP A 38 -4.41 2.46 -5.89
CA ASP A 38 -3.73 3.03 -4.73
C ASP A 38 -4.70 3.74 -3.78
N TYR A 39 -5.66 4.50 -4.32
CA TYR A 39 -6.74 5.08 -3.50
C TYR A 39 -7.64 4.02 -2.88
N LEU A 40 -7.88 2.89 -3.56
CA LEU A 40 -8.62 1.77 -2.98
C LEU A 40 -7.87 1.15 -1.78
N ILE A 41 -6.55 0.97 -1.89
CA ILE A 41 -5.69 0.54 -0.77
C ILE A 41 -5.83 1.51 0.41
N VAL A 42 -5.74 2.81 0.15
CA VAL A 42 -5.90 3.87 1.16
C VAL A 42 -7.24 3.74 1.87
N ILE A 43 -8.34 3.64 1.13
CA ILE A 43 -9.69 3.52 1.70
C ILE A 43 -9.79 2.27 2.58
N ILE A 44 -9.35 1.10 2.09
CA ILE A 44 -9.45 -0.15 2.84
C ILE A 44 -8.66 -0.08 4.15
N LEU A 45 -7.43 0.44 4.11
CA LEU A 45 -6.60 0.57 5.31
C LEU A 45 -7.21 1.53 6.32
N LEU A 46 -7.69 2.71 5.88
CA LEU A 46 -8.35 3.68 6.75
C LEU A 46 -9.67 3.16 7.33
N LEU A 47 -10.44 2.38 6.55
CA LEU A 47 -11.64 1.68 7.04
C LEU A 47 -11.28 0.69 8.14
N GLY A 48 -10.18 -0.06 8.00
CA GLY A 48 -9.66 -0.94 9.05
C GLY A 48 -9.19 -0.17 10.27
N VAL A 49 -8.59 1.01 10.09
CA VAL A 49 -8.12 1.87 11.19
C VAL A 49 -9.28 2.47 11.97
N PHE A 50 -10.27 3.08 11.30
CA PHE A 50 -11.26 3.95 11.94
C PHE A 50 -12.65 3.34 12.10
N VAL A 51 -13.11 2.54 11.14
CA VAL A 51 -14.53 2.14 11.06
C VAL A 51 -14.74 0.72 11.60
N TYR A 52 -14.08 -0.28 11.03
CA TYR A 52 -14.37 -1.68 11.32
C TYR A 52 -13.61 -2.21 12.55
N LYS A 53 -13.90 -1.72 13.75
CA LYS A 53 -13.16 -2.14 14.98
C LYS A 53 -13.27 -3.63 15.30
N GLU A 54 -14.42 -4.25 15.04
CA GLU A 54 -14.66 -5.68 15.33
C GLU A 54 -13.99 -6.61 14.31
N ASN A 55 -14.06 -6.26 13.02
CA ASN A 55 -13.41 -7.00 11.93
C ASN A 55 -12.07 -6.39 11.51
N GLN A 56 -11.49 -5.53 12.35
CA GLN A 56 -10.33 -4.69 12.06
C GLN A 56 -9.17 -5.49 11.46
N ARG A 57 -8.89 -6.66 12.04
CA ARG A 57 -7.84 -7.55 11.57
C ARG A 57 -8.05 -8.01 10.12
N LYS A 58 -9.27 -8.44 9.78
CA LYS A 58 -9.59 -8.94 8.43
C LYS A 58 -9.44 -7.82 7.40
N VAL A 59 -9.93 -6.62 7.74
CA VAL A 59 -9.85 -5.45 6.88
C VAL A 59 -8.40 -4.98 6.69
N LEU A 60 -7.60 -4.94 7.76
CA LEU A 60 -6.17 -4.61 7.66
C LEU A 60 -5.39 -5.66 6.86
N LEU A 61 -5.65 -6.96 7.07
CA LEU A 61 -5.03 -8.01 6.23
C LEU A 61 -5.39 -7.85 4.77
N LEU A 62 -6.65 -7.52 4.47
CA LEU A 62 -7.10 -7.29 3.10
C LEU A 62 -6.35 -6.10 2.48
N GLY A 63 -6.29 -4.96 3.18
CA GLY A 63 -5.58 -3.78 2.71
C GLY A 63 -4.08 -4.02 2.52
N TRP A 64 -3.42 -4.65 3.51
CA TRP A 64 -1.98 -4.94 3.42
C TRP A 64 -1.64 -5.95 2.33
N SER A 65 -2.44 -7.02 2.19
CA SER A 65 -2.22 -8.04 1.14
C SER A 65 -2.47 -7.46 -0.25
N PHE A 66 -3.52 -6.67 -0.41
CA PHE A 66 -3.82 -6.00 -1.67
C PHE A 66 -2.70 -5.02 -2.04
N SER A 67 -2.25 -4.20 -1.09
CA SER A 67 -1.11 -3.32 -1.28
C SER A 67 0.16 -4.05 -1.66
N SER A 68 0.47 -5.18 -1.01
CA SER A 68 1.65 -5.96 -1.32
C SER A 68 1.60 -6.54 -2.74
N GLY A 69 0.44 -7.01 -3.19
CA GLY A 69 0.26 -7.51 -4.55
C GLY A 69 0.47 -6.43 -5.61
N VAL A 70 -0.10 -5.24 -5.38
CA VAL A 70 0.03 -4.10 -6.31
C VAL A 70 1.47 -3.59 -6.37
N MET A 71 2.13 -3.41 -5.22
CA MET A 71 3.52 -2.96 -5.19
C MET A 71 4.50 -4.00 -5.74
N TYR A 72 4.22 -5.29 -5.55
CA TYR A 72 4.96 -6.37 -6.20
C TYR A 72 4.86 -6.25 -7.72
N MET A 73 3.65 -6.14 -8.26
CA MET A 73 3.43 -5.99 -9.70
C MET A 73 4.16 -4.74 -10.23
N ALA A 74 3.99 -3.58 -9.56
CA ALA A 74 4.63 -2.33 -9.96
C ALA A 74 6.16 -2.42 -9.97
N LEU A 75 6.76 -3.08 -8.98
CA LEU A 75 8.21 -3.27 -8.89
C LEU A 75 8.74 -4.10 -10.07
N PHE A 76 8.11 -5.23 -10.36
CA PHE A 76 8.59 -6.14 -11.40
C PHE A 76 8.34 -5.60 -12.83
N ILE A 77 7.27 -4.85 -13.06
CA ILE A 77 7.05 -4.13 -14.34
C ILE A 77 8.20 -3.14 -14.60
N ASN A 78 8.66 -2.44 -13.56
CA ASN A 78 9.73 -1.44 -13.68
C ASN A 78 11.15 -2.06 -13.75
N LEU A 79 11.34 -3.27 -13.21
CA LEU A 79 12.61 -4.00 -13.32
C LEU A 79 12.78 -4.70 -14.67
N GLU A 80 11.69 -4.97 -15.37
CA GLU A 80 11.73 -5.62 -16.67
C GLU A 80 12.34 -4.69 -17.74
N SER A 81 13.49 -5.07 -18.28
CA SER A 81 14.22 -4.27 -19.27
C SER A 81 13.50 -4.07 -20.61
N SER A 82 12.53 -4.94 -20.91
CA SER A 82 11.72 -4.96 -22.14
C SER A 82 10.38 -4.24 -22.01
N SER A 83 10.01 -3.77 -20.82
CA SER A 83 8.71 -3.14 -20.63
C SER A 83 8.70 -1.74 -21.26
N THR A 84 7.75 -1.50 -22.16
CA THR A 84 7.51 -0.19 -22.79
C THR A 84 6.50 0.65 -22.01
N LEU A 85 5.91 0.08 -20.95
CA LEU A 85 4.78 0.65 -20.23
C LEU A 85 5.18 1.76 -19.27
N THR A 86 6.33 1.65 -18.59
CA THR A 86 6.77 2.67 -17.63
C THR A 86 8.24 2.42 -17.24
N ARG A 87 9.16 3.27 -17.70
CA ARG A 87 10.53 3.31 -17.17
C ARG A 87 10.59 4.45 -16.17
N LEU A 88 10.20 4.19 -14.93
CA LEU A 88 10.18 5.21 -13.90
C LEU A 88 11.60 5.56 -13.45
N ASP A 89 11.76 6.80 -12.97
CA ASP A 89 13.00 7.27 -12.36
C ASP A 89 13.41 6.35 -11.20
N SER A 90 14.72 6.23 -10.95
CA SER A 90 15.26 5.32 -9.92
C SER A 90 14.68 5.61 -8.53
N ASN A 91 14.36 6.88 -8.25
CA ASN A 91 13.72 7.30 -7.01
C ASN A 91 12.32 6.69 -6.81
N ILE A 92 11.53 6.56 -7.88
CA ILE A 92 10.19 5.98 -7.81
C ILE A 92 10.30 4.47 -7.60
N LEU A 93 11.26 3.80 -8.25
CA LEU A 93 11.56 2.38 -8.03
C LEU A 93 11.87 2.11 -6.54
N TYR A 94 12.73 2.91 -5.91
CA TYR A 94 13.03 2.78 -4.48
C TYR A 94 11.79 3.02 -3.61
N SER A 95 10.93 3.95 -3.99
CA SER A 95 9.67 4.23 -3.29
C SER A 95 8.70 3.05 -3.36
N ILE A 96 8.58 2.40 -4.53
CA ILE A 96 7.78 1.17 -4.70
C ILE A 96 8.36 0.04 -3.86
N ALA A 97 9.69 -0.15 -3.86
CA ALA A 97 10.34 -1.19 -3.05
C ALA A 97 10.13 -0.97 -1.54
N LEU A 98 10.20 0.29 -1.10
CA LEU A 98 9.90 0.66 0.28
C LEU A 98 8.43 0.39 0.63
N ALA A 99 7.50 0.79 -0.24
CA ALA A 99 6.07 0.55 -0.05
C ALA A 99 5.74 -0.95 0.04
N LEU A 100 6.35 -1.76 -0.83
CA LEU A 100 6.26 -3.22 -0.76
C LEU A 100 6.75 -3.73 0.60
N THR A 101 7.93 -3.30 1.04
CA THR A 101 8.51 -3.71 2.33
C THR A 101 7.60 -3.36 3.50
N VAL A 102 7.07 -2.13 3.53
CA VAL A 102 6.13 -1.67 4.56
C VAL A 102 4.84 -2.49 4.54
N SER A 103 4.31 -2.81 3.37
CA SER A 103 3.10 -3.63 3.25
C SER A 103 3.30 -5.05 3.80
N LEU A 104 4.44 -5.68 3.52
CA LEU A 104 4.80 -7.00 4.07
C LEU A 104 4.94 -6.96 5.60
N VAL A 105 5.59 -5.91 6.14
CA VAL A 105 5.67 -5.69 7.58
C VAL A 105 4.26 -5.52 8.18
N GLY A 106 3.38 -4.79 7.50
CA GLY A 106 1.98 -4.62 7.89
C GLY A 106 1.23 -5.97 7.98
N ILE A 107 1.42 -6.87 7.02
CA ILE A 107 0.87 -8.24 7.06
C ILE A 107 1.38 -8.97 8.30
N ILE A 108 2.70 -9.02 8.50
CA ILE A 108 3.34 -9.71 9.63
C ILE A 108 2.81 -9.17 10.97
N LEU A 109 2.77 -7.85 11.14
CA LEU A 109 2.24 -7.22 12.36
C LEU A 109 0.77 -7.57 12.60
N THR A 110 -0.03 -7.66 11.53
CA THR A 110 -1.45 -8.03 11.62
C THR A 110 -1.63 -9.52 11.96
N MET A 111 -0.69 -10.39 11.55
CA MET A 111 -0.69 -11.81 11.90
C MET A 111 -0.20 -12.07 13.33
N ILE A 112 0.83 -11.37 13.80
CA ILE A 112 1.37 -11.55 15.17
C ILE A 112 0.33 -11.15 16.22
N ASP A 113 -0.50 -10.13 15.97
CA ASP A 113 -1.60 -9.75 16.87
C ASP A 113 -2.59 -10.91 17.14
N ASN A 114 -2.62 -11.94 16.28
CA ASN A 114 -3.44 -13.14 16.48
C ASN A 114 -2.89 -14.12 17.52
N GLN A 115 -1.57 -14.16 17.72
CA GLN A 115 -0.92 -15.18 18.56
C GLN A 115 -0.86 -14.77 20.04
N LEU A 116 -1.18 -13.50 20.34
CA LEU A 116 -1.10 -12.89 21.67
C LEU A 116 -2.47 -12.71 22.34
N LYS A 117 -3.53 -13.33 21.78
CA LYS A 117 -4.86 -13.44 22.37
C LYS A 117 -5.12 -14.87 22.78
#